data_AF-A0A8T4ISX9-F1
#
_entry.id   AF-A0A8T4ISX9-F1
#
_cell.length_a   1.000
_cell.length_b   1.000
_cell.length_c   1.000
_cell.angle_alpha   90.00
_cell.angle_beta   90.00
_cell.angle_gamma   90.00
#
_symmetry.space_group_name_H-M   'P 1'
#
loop_
_entity.id
_entity.type
_entity.pdbx_description
1 polymer ?
#
loop_
_entity_poly.entity_id
_entity_poly.type
_entity_poly.pdbx_seq_one_letter_code
_entity_poly.pdbx_strand_id
1 'polypeptide(L)'
;MPRIRSRLVTVPLTAVAAALTLTAAVQAGAAEPSAEGGTGSTSKAGAAASAPCLENATTLIGDIDGDGLPDRISNPGNDGTKMTVQFGIKGGSFDEKFTVAELVGANKGEETTAAVADFQNDGILDLVVNVIEPSGGDDPATARIAEYRPGPLDRTDLSSDDTVKAGLGERGEIWGLAVADYNGDKLPDLAIHNNTGDGTAEREVRLGQPGTGIEDINYDDNAKYGEDNATWGEPPAMPTDGWSKFYKACA
;
A
#
# COMPACT_ATOMS: atom_id res chain seq x y z
N MET A 1 19.37 -34.78 -56.74
CA MET A 1 19.84 -35.37 -55.46
C MET A 1 19.86 -34.26 -54.41
N PRO A 2 19.53 -34.49 -53.13
CA PRO A 2 18.43 -35.29 -52.55
C PRO A 2 17.48 -34.43 -51.66
N ARG A 3 16.28 -34.96 -51.39
CA ARG A 3 15.26 -34.45 -50.47
C ARG A 3 15.50 -35.01 -49.05
N ILE A 4 15.37 -34.18 -48.02
CA ILE A 4 15.42 -34.59 -46.61
C ILE A 4 13.99 -34.73 -46.07
N ARG A 5 13.67 -35.87 -45.45
CA ARG A 5 12.38 -36.20 -44.82
C ARG A 5 12.50 -36.02 -43.30
N SER A 6 11.56 -35.30 -42.70
CA SER A 6 11.34 -35.24 -41.24
C SER A 6 10.70 -36.54 -40.71
N ARG A 7 11.11 -36.98 -39.52
CA ARG A 7 10.40 -37.98 -38.71
C ARG A 7 10.05 -37.38 -37.36
N LEU A 8 8.75 -37.38 -37.04
CA LEU A 8 8.20 -37.13 -35.71
C LEU A 8 8.26 -38.42 -34.89
N VAL A 9 8.59 -38.30 -33.60
CA VAL A 9 8.53 -39.39 -32.61
C VAL A 9 7.55 -38.98 -31.51
N THR A 10 6.51 -39.79 -31.33
CA THR A 10 5.50 -39.71 -30.27
C THR A 10 5.96 -40.50 -29.04
N VAL A 11 5.73 -39.97 -27.84
CA VAL A 11 5.95 -40.65 -26.55
C VAL A 11 4.58 -40.87 -25.88
N PRO A 12 4.27 -42.06 -25.35
CA PRO A 12 2.98 -42.32 -24.71
C PRO A 12 2.97 -41.92 -23.21
N LEU A 13 1.85 -41.34 -22.78
CA LEU A 13 1.45 -41.18 -21.38
C LEU A 13 1.08 -42.54 -20.77
N THR A 14 1.48 -42.77 -19.52
CA THR A 14 0.83 -43.76 -18.63
C THR A 14 0.50 -43.10 -17.31
N ALA A 15 -0.78 -43.12 -16.95
CA ALA A 15 -1.32 -42.72 -15.66
C ALA A 15 -1.59 -43.98 -14.83
N VAL A 16 -1.21 -43.98 -13.55
CA VAL A 16 -1.59 -45.02 -12.59
C VAL A 16 -2.25 -44.33 -11.41
N ALA A 17 -3.54 -44.63 -11.22
CA ALA A 17 -4.30 -44.28 -10.03
C ALA A 17 -4.22 -45.45 -9.03
N ALA A 18 -4.01 -45.15 -7.75
CA ALA A 18 -4.20 -46.09 -6.66
C ALA A 18 -5.03 -45.41 -5.56
N ALA A 19 -6.20 -45.98 -5.29
CA ALA A 19 -7.05 -45.63 -4.16
C ALA A 19 -6.68 -46.50 -2.95
N LEU A 20 -6.67 -45.93 -1.75
CA LEU A 20 -6.72 -46.70 -0.50
C LEU A 20 -7.57 -45.95 0.54
N THR A 21 -8.67 -46.57 0.95
CA THR A 21 -9.54 -46.16 2.05
C THR A 21 -9.07 -46.78 3.37
N LEU A 22 -9.06 -46.06 4.50
CA LEU A 22 -9.17 -46.70 5.83
C LEU A 22 -9.82 -45.78 6.88
N THR A 23 -11.02 -46.24 7.28
CA THR A 23 -11.78 -46.15 8.55
C THR A 23 -11.33 -45.26 9.73
N ALA A 24 -12.31 -44.55 10.28
CA ALA A 24 -12.30 -43.95 11.62
C ALA A 24 -12.41 -45.00 12.73
N ALA A 25 -11.66 -44.80 13.82
CA ALA A 25 -11.94 -45.38 15.14
C ALA A 25 -11.54 -44.36 16.23
N VAL A 26 -12.51 -44.01 17.08
CA VAL A 26 -12.31 -43.24 18.31
C VAL A 26 -12.07 -44.23 19.44
N GLN A 27 -11.01 -44.03 20.24
CA GLN A 27 -11.00 -44.39 21.67
C GLN A 27 -9.87 -43.67 22.42
N ALA A 28 -10.25 -43.14 23.59
CA ALA A 28 -9.39 -42.41 24.53
C ALA A 28 -8.57 -43.36 25.42
N GLY A 29 -7.39 -42.90 25.88
CA GLY A 29 -6.62 -43.56 26.92
C GLY A 29 -5.23 -42.94 27.09
N ALA A 30 -4.95 -42.41 28.28
CA ALA A 30 -3.72 -41.70 28.65
C ALA A 30 -2.49 -42.61 28.81
N ALA A 31 -1.31 -42.11 28.41
CA ALA A 31 -0.02 -42.25 29.12
C ALA A 31 1.14 -41.72 28.23
N GLU A 32 1.90 -40.75 28.75
CA GLU A 32 3.29 -40.42 28.33
C GLU A 32 4.26 -41.50 28.89
N PRO A 33 5.48 -41.75 28.31
CA PRO A 33 6.52 -40.71 28.16
C PRO A 33 7.53 -40.81 26.98
N SER A 34 8.28 -39.70 26.88
CA SER A 34 9.66 -39.51 26.40
C SER A 34 9.95 -39.30 24.91
N ALA A 35 10.14 -38.02 24.61
CA ALA A 35 11.35 -37.39 24.04
C ALA A 35 11.94 -37.94 22.73
N GLU A 36 11.81 -37.14 21.67
CA GLU A 36 12.95 -36.70 20.86
C GLU A 36 12.63 -35.38 20.14
N GLY A 37 13.66 -34.53 20.03
CA GLY A 37 13.56 -33.08 19.89
C GLY A 37 13.09 -32.60 18.51
N GLY A 38 12.08 -31.73 18.53
CA GLY A 38 11.79 -30.79 17.46
C GLY A 38 12.00 -29.38 18.01
N THR A 39 12.96 -28.64 17.47
CA THR A 39 13.19 -27.23 17.75
C THR A 39 11.96 -26.43 17.30
N GLY A 40 11.01 -26.28 18.21
CA GLY A 40 9.90 -25.35 18.06
C GLY A 40 10.46 -23.94 18.08
N SER A 41 10.53 -23.32 16.91
CA SER A 41 10.63 -21.87 16.80
C SER A 41 9.39 -21.30 17.49
N THR A 42 9.56 -20.86 18.72
CA THR A 42 8.54 -20.11 19.43
C THR A 42 8.61 -18.70 18.88
N SER A 43 7.92 -18.48 17.76
CA SER A 43 7.50 -17.15 17.37
C SER A 43 6.65 -16.64 18.52
N LYS A 44 7.26 -15.82 19.38
CA LYS A 44 6.58 -15.09 20.43
C LYS A 44 5.55 -14.22 19.70
N ALA A 45 4.30 -14.68 19.66
CA ALA A 45 3.20 -13.88 19.17
C ALA A 45 3.20 -12.60 20.01
N GLY A 46 3.71 -11.50 19.43
CA GLY A 46 3.52 -10.18 19.96
C GLY A 46 2.02 -9.96 20.12
N ALA A 47 1.62 -9.21 21.16
CA ALA A 47 0.25 -8.75 21.23
C ALA A 47 -0.06 -8.07 19.89
N ALA A 48 -1.08 -8.55 19.16
CA ALA A 48 -1.47 -7.94 17.90
C ALA A 48 -1.73 -6.45 18.15
N ALA A 49 -1.07 -5.58 17.38
CA ALA A 49 -1.29 -4.15 17.44
C ALA A 49 -2.80 -3.86 17.29
N SER A 50 -3.28 -2.83 17.97
CA SER A 50 -4.67 -2.39 17.81
C SER A 50 -4.90 -1.97 16.35
N ALA A 51 -6.00 -2.42 15.76
CA ALA A 51 -6.38 -2.03 14.40
C ALA A 51 -6.41 -0.50 14.26
N PRO A 52 -5.97 0.06 13.11
CA PRO A 52 -5.98 1.50 12.90
C PRO A 52 -7.38 2.13 13.06
N CYS A 53 -7.43 3.33 13.61
CA CYS A 53 -8.67 4.05 13.90
C CYS A 53 -8.52 5.56 13.73
N LEU A 54 -9.62 6.28 13.59
CA LEU A 54 -9.64 7.73 13.43
C LEU A 54 -9.74 8.43 14.76
N GLU A 55 -8.75 9.25 15.07
CA GLU A 55 -8.88 10.23 16.13
C GLU A 55 -9.79 11.39 15.67
N ASN A 56 -9.65 11.82 14.42
CA ASN A 56 -10.52 12.80 13.78
C ASN A 56 -10.44 12.66 12.24
N ALA A 57 -11.13 13.53 11.50
CA ALA A 57 -11.22 13.47 10.04
C ALA A 57 -9.87 13.59 9.27
N THR A 58 -8.81 14.04 9.94
CA THR A 58 -7.48 14.28 9.38
C THR A 58 -6.38 13.60 10.19
N THR A 59 -6.73 12.68 11.09
CA THR A 59 -5.73 12.00 11.94
C THR A 59 -6.09 10.54 12.16
N LEU A 60 -5.19 9.68 11.70
CA LEU A 60 -5.22 8.24 11.87
C LEU A 60 -4.31 7.85 13.04
N ILE A 61 -4.79 6.93 13.88
CA ILE A 61 -4.00 6.25 14.91
C ILE A 61 -3.79 4.81 14.42
N GLY A 62 -2.55 4.36 14.35
CA GLY A 62 -2.20 3.02 13.87
C GLY A 62 -0.70 2.78 13.96
N ASP A 63 -0.31 1.52 14.00
CA ASP A 63 1.10 1.09 14.09
C ASP A 63 1.69 1.05 12.66
N ILE A 64 2.44 2.09 12.29
CA ILE A 64 3.02 2.23 10.94
C ILE A 64 4.42 1.59 10.87
N ASP A 65 5.12 1.51 12.00
CA ASP A 65 6.48 0.96 12.07
C ASP A 65 6.55 -0.50 12.57
N GLY A 66 5.41 -1.08 12.93
CA GLY A 66 5.27 -2.47 13.34
C GLY A 66 5.83 -2.76 14.74
N ASP A 67 6.06 -1.75 15.58
CA ASP A 67 6.63 -1.93 16.92
C ASP A 67 5.61 -2.39 17.98
N GLY A 68 4.33 -2.44 17.62
CA GLY A 68 3.20 -2.83 18.46
C GLY A 68 2.61 -1.68 19.28
N LEU A 69 3.08 -0.43 19.12
CA LEU A 69 2.56 0.77 19.75
C LEU A 69 1.82 1.61 18.70
N PRO A 70 0.66 2.20 19.03
CA PRO A 70 -0.03 3.07 18.08
C PRO A 70 0.75 4.37 17.82
N ASP A 71 0.95 4.68 16.55
CA ASP A 71 1.48 5.96 16.07
C ASP A 71 0.34 6.92 15.71
N ARG A 72 0.64 8.21 15.62
CA ARG A 72 -0.30 9.24 15.17
C ARG A 72 0.15 9.81 13.83
N ILE A 73 -0.66 9.58 12.80
CA ILE A 73 -0.47 10.07 11.43
C ILE A 73 -1.48 11.19 11.16
N SER A 74 -1.00 12.38 10.80
CA SER A 74 -1.85 13.55 10.50
C SER A 74 -1.76 13.95 9.04
N ASN A 75 -2.90 14.17 8.39
CA ASN A 75 -3.05 14.64 7.01
C ASN A 75 -3.99 15.86 6.97
N PRO A 76 -3.51 17.08 7.32
CA PRO A 76 -4.39 18.22 7.58
C PRO A 76 -5.28 18.66 6.40
N GLY A 77 -4.85 18.42 5.15
CA GLY A 77 -5.60 18.76 3.95
C GLY A 77 -6.39 17.61 3.34
N ASN A 78 -6.19 16.37 3.82
CA ASN A 78 -6.61 15.14 3.15
C ASN A 78 -6.17 15.05 1.67
N ASP A 79 -5.13 15.80 1.30
CA ASP A 79 -4.52 15.87 -0.03
C ASP A 79 -3.12 15.24 -0.05
N GLY A 80 -2.67 14.72 1.09
CA GLY A 80 -1.38 14.06 1.25
C GLY A 80 -0.21 15.03 1.45
N THR A 81 -0.46 16.34 1.42
CA THR A 81 0.57 17.35 1.67
C THR A 81 0.75 17.57 3.17
N LYS A 82 1.99 17.92 3.57
CA LYS A 82 2.34 18.26 4.98
C LYS A 82 1.97 17.15 5.98
N MET A 83 1.89 15.90 5.51
CA MET A 83 1.63 14.75 6.35
C MET A 83 2.73 14.61 7.40
N THR A 84 2.35 14.24 8.62
CA THR A 84 3.29 14.05 9.74
C THR A 84 3.03 12.78 10.50
N VAL A 85 4.10 12.20 11.06
CA VAL A 85 4.05 11.02 11.93
C VAL A 85 4.61 11.42 13.31
N GLN A 86 3.93 10.99 14.37
CA GLN A 86 4.48 10.97 15.72
C GLN A 86 4.41 9.54 16.21
N PHE A 87 5.57 8.95 16.47
CA PHE A 87 5.61 7.54 16.82
C PHE A 87 5.18 7.30 18.27
N GLY A 88 4.50 6.17 18.51
CA GLY A 88 4.07 5.72 19.80
C GLY A 88 5.25 5.43 20.73
N ILE A 89 5.08 5.75 22.01
CA ILE A 89 6.01 5.37 23.07
C ILE A 89 5.29 4.65 24.19
N LYS A 90 6.06 3.85 24.94
CA LYS A 90 5.54 3.11 26.10
C LYS A 90 4.84 4.07 27.06
N GLY A 91 3.62 3.73 27.46
CA GLY A 91 2.77 4.56 28.29
C GLY A 91 1.61 5.24 27.55
N GLY A 92 1.53 5.08 26.22
CA GLY A 92 0.40 5.57 25.41
C GLY A 92 0.51 7.05 25.01
N SER A 93 1.71 7.62 25.09
CA SER A 93 2.04 8.95 24.57
C SER A 93 2.72 8.82 23.20
N PHE A 94 2.96 9.95 22.55
CA PHE A 94 3.72 10.02 21.30
C PHE A 94 5.05 10.76 21.49
N ASP A 95 6.06 10.39 20.71
CA ASP A 95 7.35 11.07 20.64
C ASP A 95 7.27 12.38 19.83
N GLU A 96 8.43 12.92 19.45
CA GLU A 96 8.52 14.09 18.58
C GLU A 96 7.80 13.89 17.23
N LYS A 97 7.42 15.02 16.65
CA LYS A 97 6.66 15.08 15.41
C LYS A 97 7.61 15.25 14.24
N PHE A 98 7.56 14.32 13.31
CA PHE A 98 8.28 14.38 12.03
C PHE A 98 7.32 14.65 10.89
N THR A 99 7.74 15.45 9.92
CA THR A 99 7.09 15.47 8.61
C THR A 99 7.49 14.22 7.82
N VAL A 100 6.59 13.72 6.98
CA VAL A 100 6.94 12.62 6.06
C VAL A 100 8.11 13.03 5.16
N ALA A 101 8.17 14.31 4.75
CA ALA A 101 9.27 14.89 3.98
C ALA A 101 10.64 14.70 4.67
N GLU A 102 10.73 14.94 5.98
CA GLU A 102 11.97 14.73 6.75
C GLU A 102 12.36 13.25 6.77
N LEU A 103 11.39 12.35 7.02
CA LEU A 103 11.65 10.92 7.11
C LEU A 103 12.10 10.33 5.76
N VAL A 104 11.46 10.71 4.66
CA VAL A 104 11.83 10.19 3.31
C VAL A 104 13.03 10.91 2.69
N GLY A 105 13.67 11.82 3.44
CA GLY A 105 14.86 12.55 3.00
C GLY A 105 14.59 13.50 1.83
N ALA A 106 13.53 14.30 1.91
CA ALA A 106 13.26 15.36 0.95
C ALA A 106 14.35 16.45 1.00
N ASN A 107 14.83 16.87 -0.17
CA ASN A 107 15.79 17.94 -0.31
C ASN A 107 15.11 19.31 -0.23
N LYS A 108 15.89 20.36 0.03
CA LYS A 108 15.38 21.73 -0.03
C LYS A 108 14.89 22.03 -1.45
N GLY A 109 13.62 22.46 -1.56
CA GLY A 109 12.97 22.77 -2.84
C GLY A 109 12.08 21.64 -3.33
N GLU A 110 12.21 20.44 -2.77
CA GLU A 110 11.29 19.34 -3.06
C GLU A 110 10.02 19.45 -2.22
N GLU A 111 8.91 19.06 -2.83
CA GLU A 111 7.63 18.84 -2.18
C GLU A 111 7.41 17.35 -1.96
N THR A 112 6.65 17.01 -0.92
CA THR A 112 6.33 15.62 -0.58
C THR A 112 4.83 15.47 -0.44
N THR A 113 4.29 14.49 -1.16
CA THR A 113 2.90 14.04 -1.05
C THR A 113 2.89 12.58 -0.61
N ALA A 114 1.96 12.22 0.26
CA ALA A 114 1.86 10.89 0.82
C ALA A 114 0.40 10.44 1.04
N ALA A 115 0.14 9.15 0.92
CA ALA A 115 -1.10 8.51 1.35
C ALA A 115 -0.78 7.29 2.20
N VAL A 116 -1.45 7.15 3.34
CA VAL A 116 -1.29 6.02 4.26
C VAL A 116 -2.60 5.26 4.35
N ALA A 117 -2.60 3.97 4.07
CA ALA A 117 -3.71 3.07 4.27
C ALA A 117 -3.23 1.63 4.27
N ASP A 118 -4.08 0.69 4.67
CA ASP A 118 -3.86 -0.74 4.53
C ASP A 118 -4.29 -1.16 3.11
N PHE A 119 -3.45 -0.85 2.12
CA PHE A 119 -3.80 -1.04 0.71
C PHE A 119 -3.82 -2.54 0.35
N GLN A 120 -3.00 -3.37 0.99
CA GLN A 120 -3.00 -4.83 0.78
C GLN A 120 -4.12 -5.56 1.53
N ASN A 121 -4.77 -4.89 2.48
CA ASN A 121 -5.78 -5.44 3.39
C ASN A 121 -5.21 -6.63 4.21
N ASP A 122 -4.00 -6.45 4.74
CA ASP A 122 -3.31 -7.41 5.60
C ASP A 122 -3.30 -6.99 7.09
N GLY A 123 -3.85 -5.82 7.38
CA GLY A 123 -3.93 -5.23 8.72
C GLY A 123 -2.76 -4.33 9.08
N ILE A 124 -1.80 -4.12 8.18
CA ILE A 124 -0.63 -3.28 8.37
C ILE A 124 -0.80 -2.00 7.53
N LEU A 125 -0.34 -0.87 8.05
CA LEU A 125 -0.39 0.38 7.30
C LEU A 125 0.77 0.45 6.29
N ASP A 126 0.42 0.74 5.04
CA ASP A 126 1.35 0.99 3.96
C ASP A 126 1.49 2.50 3.69
N LEU A 127 2.44 2.86 2.82
CA LEU A 127 2.68 4.22 2.37
C LEU A 127 2.80 4.29 0.84
N VAL A 128 2.03 5.20 0.22
CA VAL A 128 2.36 5.73 -1.10
C VAL A 128 3.04 7.08 -0.89
N VAL A 129 4.21 7.30 -1.47
CA VAL A 129 4.97 8.55 -1.32
C VAL A 129 5.52 9.03 -2.65
N ASN A 130 5.42 10.35 -2.85
CA ASN A 130 6.03 11.05 -3.96
C ASN A 130 6.86 12.23 -3.44
N VAL A 131 8.07 12.38 -3.98
CA VAL A 131 8.99 13.48 -3.69
C VAL A 131 9.52 14.04 -5.00
N ILE A 132 9.28 15.33 -5.22
CA ILE A 132 9.51 16.00 -6.50
C ILE A 132 9.98 17.43 -6.25
N GLU A 133 10.93 17.91 -7.05
CA GLU A 133 11.16 19.36 -7.18
C GLU A 133 10.18 19.87 -8.24
N PRO A 134 9.14 20.64 -7.88
CA PRO A 134 8.11 21.05 -8.82
C PRO A 134 8.70 21.86 -9.97
N SER A 135 8.19 21.66 -11.19
CA SER A 135 8.70 22.38 -12.36
C SER A 135 8.49 23.90 -12.28
N GLY A 136 7.45 24.33 -11.55
CA GLY A 136 7.02 25.72 -11.46
C GLY A 136 6.52 26.31 -12.78
N GLY A 137 6.27 25.46 -13.78
CA GLY A 137 5.84 25.84 -15.13
C GLY A 137 4.89 24.82 -15.75
N ASP A 138 4.68 24.93 -17.06
CA ASP A 138 3.71 24.08 -17.77
C ASP A 138 4.21 22.64 -17.89
N ASP A 139 5.48 22.40 -18.22
CA ASP A 139 5.99 21.04 -18.37
C ASP A 139 6.13 20.34 -17.00
N PRO A 140 5.62 19.11 -16.81
CA PRO A 140 5.71 18.42 -15.52
C PRO A 140 7.15 18.00 -15.20
N ALA A 141 7.54 18.13 -13.93
CA ALA A 141 8.80 17.56 -13.45
C ALA A 141 8.71 16.05 -13.26
N THR A 142 9.86 15.38 -13.22
CA THR A 142 9.97 13.96 -12.87
C THR A 142 10.25 13.83 -11.37
N ALA A 143 9.47 12.99 -10.70
CA ALA A 143 9.66 12.74 -9.29
C ALA A 143 10.98 11.99 -9.03
N ARG A 144 11.67 12.37 -7.95
CA ARG A 144 12.83 11.63 -7.45
C ARG A 144 12.40 10.35 -6.75
N ILE A 145 11.30 10.42 -6.01
CA ILE A 145 10.64 9.29 -5.37
C ILE A 145 9.19 9.27 -5.85
N ALA A 146 8.71 8.12 -6.31
CA ALA A 146 7.31 7.84 -6.60
C ALA A 146 7.14 6.34 -6.37
N GLU A 147 6.70 5.99 -5.17
CA GLU A 147 6.81 4.64 -4.62
C GLU A 147 5.56 4.26 -3.84
N TYR A 148 5.17 3.00 -3.98
CA TYR A 148 4.32 2.29 -3.04
C TYR A 148 5.21 1.41 -2.15
N ARG A 149 5.02 1.53 -0.84
CA ARG A 149 5.82 0.89 0.21
C ARG A 149 4.87 0.11 1.13
N PRO A 150 4.75 -1.21 0.94
CA PRO A 150 4.02 -2.08 1.87
C PRO A 150 4.61 -1.99 3.27
N GLY A 151 3.76 -2.02 4.29
CA GLY A 151 4.17 -2.01 5.69
C GLY A 151 4.68 -3.36 6.19
N PRO A 152 5.25 -3.41 7.41
CA PRO A 152 5.54 -2.26 8.28
C PRO A 152 6.73 -1.46 7.74
N LEU A 153 6.79 -0.16 8.05
CA LEU A 153 7.82 0.75 7.53
C LEU A 153 8.95 0.94 8.53
N ASP A 154 10.19 1.11 8.06
CA ASP A 154 11.30 1.46 8.94
C ASP A 154 11.05 2.84 9.58
N ARG A 155 11.06 2.91 10.91
CA ARG A 155 10.82 4.14 11.69
C ARG A 155 11.73 5.30 11.30
N THR A 156 12.93 5.01 10.80
CA THR A 156 13.97 6.02 10.56
C THR A 156 13.77 6.76 9.23
N ASP A 157 13.26 6.08 8.20
CA ASP A 157 13.16 6.64 6.84
C ASP A 157 11.88 6.26 6.07
N LEU A 158 10.94 5.59 6.73
CA LEU A 158 9.71 5.04 6.17
C LEU A 158 9.95 4.13 4.96
N SER A 159 11.12 3.47 4.89
CA SER A 159 11.42 2.50 3.84
C SER A 159 10.73 1.15 4.09
N SER A 160 10.64 0.35 3.02
CA SER A 160 10.13 -1.02 3.04
C SER A 160 10.97 -1.88 2.10
N ASP A 161 11.25 -3.12 2.50
CA ASP A 161 11.98 -4.09 1.67
C ASP A 161 11.20 -4.47 0.40
N ASP A 162 9.88 -4.32 0.43
CA ASP A 162 8.95 -4.68 -0.67
C ASP A 162 8.52 -3.45 -1.50
N THR A 163 9.29 -2.37 -1.44
CA THR A 163 9.01 -1.14 -2.19
C THR A 163 8.92 -1.38 -3.71
N VAL A 164 7.87 -0.85 -4.33
CA VAL A 164 7.66 -0.86 -5.78
C VAL A 164 7.34 0.54 -6.32
N LYS A 165 7.59 0.77 -7.62
CA LYS A 165 7.25 2.05 -8.27
C LYS A 165 5.78 2.15 -8.70
N ALA A 166 5.16 1.01 -9.04
CA ALA A 166 3.76 0.93 -9.52
C ALA A 166 3.41 1.97 -10.60
N GLY A 167 4.37 2.34 -11.47
CA GLY A 167 4.17 3.38 -12.49
C GLY A 167 3.71 4.74 -11.95
N LEU A 168 3.97 5.03 -10.66
CA LEU A 168 3.60 6.30 -10.04
C LEU A 168 4.50 7.42 -10.60
N GLY A 169 3.89 8.57 -10.89
CA GLY A 169 4.59 9.73 -11.46
C GLY A 169 4.98 9.59 -12.94
N GLU A 170 4.58 8.50 -13.63
CA GLU A 170 4.83 8.34 -15.07
C GLU A 170 3.87 9.17 -15.94
N ARG A 171 2.74 9.62 -15.39
CA ARG A 171 1.72 10.39 -16.10
C ARG A 171 1.83 11.89 -15.95
N GLY A 172 2.56 12.37 -14.96
CA GLY A 172 2.68 13.79 -14.68
C GLY A 172 3.29 14.07 -13.31
N GLU A 173 3.30 15.35 -12.97
CA GLU A 173 3.76 15.84 -11.68
C GLU A 173 2.64 15.67 -10.64
N ILE A 174 2.86 14.81 -9.64
CA ILE A 174 1.87 14.54 -8.58
C ILE A 174 1.81 15.73 -7.61
N TRP A 175 0.68 16.43 -7.60
CA TRP A 175 0.38 17.52 -6.67
C TRP A 175 -0.37 17.09 -5.41
N GLY A 176 -1.04 15.94 -5.45
CA GLY A 176 -1.80 15.44 -4.31
C GLY A 176 -2.10 13.95 -4.40
N LEU A 177 -2.18 13.32 -3.23
CA LEU A 177 -2.53 11.91 -3.07
C LEU A 177 -3.65 11.80 -2.03
N ALA A 178 -4.71 11.09 -2.37
CA ALA A 178 -5.83 10.86 -1.46
C ALA A 178 -6.27 9.41 -1.48
N VAL A 179 -6.59 8.88 -0.29
CA VAL A 179 -7.25 7.57 -0.16
C VAL A 179 -8.70 7.71 -0.62
N ALA A 180 -9.24 6.69 -1.28
CA ALA A 180 -10.59 6.71 -1.85
C ALA A 180 -11.24 5.32 -1.80
N ASP A 181 -12.56 5.28 -2.06
CA ASP A 181 -13.34 4.05 -2.28
C ASP A 181 -14.21 4.29 -3.53
N TYR A 182 -13.65 4.02 -4.72
CA TYR A 182 -14.31 4.30 -6.00
C TYR A 182 -15.24 3.15 -6.43
N ASN A 183 -14.89 1.91 -6.10
CA ASN A 183 -15.61 0.73 -6.58
C ASN A 183 -16.47 0.04 -5.48
N GLY A 184 -16.37 0.47 -4.22
CA GLY A 184 -17.15 -0.06 -3.09
C GLY A 184 -16.69 -1.42 -2.59
N ASP A 185 -15.48 -1.87 -2.94
CA ASP A 185 -14.97 -3.20 -2.58
C ASP A 185 -14.33 -3.27 -1.18
N LYS A 186 -14.18 -2.10 -0.53
CA LYS A 186 -13.58 -1.92 0.80
C LYS A 186 -12.07 -2.17 0.85
N LEU A 187 -11.40 -2.21 -0.29
CA LEU A 187 -9.97 -2.04 -0.39
C LEU A 187 -9.68 -0.54 -0.60
N PRO A 188 -8.71 0.05 0.10
CA PRO A 188 -8.32 1.42 -0.16
C PRO A 188 -7.86 1.62 -1.61
N ASP A 189 -8.49 2.56 -2.31
CA ASP A 189 -8.05 3.04 -3.60
C ASP A 189 -7.17 4.28 -3.44
N LEU A 190 -6.41 4.62 -4.47
CA LEU A 190 -5.61 5.83 -4.54
C LEU A 190 -6.14 6.77 -5.63
N ALA A 191 -6.44 8.01 -5.25
CA ALA A 191 -6.62 9.12 -6.17
C ALA A 191 -5.32 9.92 -6.25
N ILE A 192 -4.87 10.22 -7.46
CA ILE A 192 -3.65 10.97 -7.75
C ILE A 192 -4.04 12.23 -8.52
N HIS A 193 -3.71 13.41 -7.98
CA HIS A 193 -3.87 14.67 -8.69
C HIS A 193 -2.57 14.98 -9.44
N ASN A 194 -2.61 14.88 -10.77
CA ASN A 194 -1.46 15.09 -11.64
C ASN A 194 -1.59 16.43 -12.37
N ASN A 195 -0.47 17.14 -12.52
CA ASN A 195 -0.26 18.07 -13.61
C ASN A 195 0.36 17.32 -14.79
N THR A 196 -0.35 17.28 -15.91
CA THR A 196 0.06 16.57 -17.13
C THR A 196 0.65 17.49 -18.20
N GLY A 197 0.72 18.79 -17.88
CA GLY A 197 1.28 19.82 -18.71
C GLY A 197 0.28 20.56 -19.58
N ASP A 198 0.74 21.58 -20.31
CA ASP A 198 -0.10 22.44 -21.17
C ASP A 198 -1.31 23.07 -20.43
N GLY A 199 -1.17 23.34 -19.12
CA GLY A 199 -2.24 23.89 -18.28
C GLY A 199 -3.33 22.87 -17.89
N THR A 200 -3.06 21.59 -18.10
CA THR A 200 -4.00 20.49 -17.80
C THR A 200 -3.68 19.81 -16.46
N ALA A 201 -4.74 19.38 -15.78
CA ALA A 201 -4.69 18.56 -14.59
C ALA A 201 -5.55 17.31 -14.79
N GLU A 202 -5.15 16.22 -14.15
CA GLU A 202 -5.86 14.94 -14.18
C GLU A 202 -6.07 14.41 -12.77
N ARG A 203 -7.21 13.74 -12.56
CA ARG A 203 -7.38 12.83 -11.43
C ARG A 203 -7.22 11.42 -11.96
N GLU A 204 -6.06 10.85 -11.70
CA GLU A 204 -5.77 9.45 -11.96
C GLU A 204 -6.27 8.59 -10.78
N VAL A 205 -6.80 7.41 -11.09
CA VAL A 205 -7.32 6.46 -10.11
C VAL A 205 -6.55 5.14 -10.20
N ARG A 206 -6.08 4.64 -9.06
CA ARG A 206 -5.54 3.28 -8.91
C ARG A 206 -6.42 2.53 -7.92
N LEU A 207 -7.09 1.49 -8.40
CA LEU A 207 -7.90 0.65 -7.52
C LEU A 207 -6.99 -0.25 -6.67
N GLY A 208 -7.33 -0.39 -5.39
CA GLY A 208 -6.65 -1.31 -4.50
C GLY A 208 -6.84 -2.76 -4.94
N GLN A 209 -5.79 -3.57 -4.80
CA GLN A 209 -5.81 -4.99 -5.09
C GLN A 209 -5.46 -5.80 -3.83
N PRO A 210 -6.22 -6.86 -3.52
CA PRO A 210 -5.99 -7.62 -2.30
C PRO A 210 -4.63 -8.32 -2.36
N GLY A 211 -3.80 -8.12 -1.34
CA GLY A 211 -2.47 -8.71 -1.20
C GLY A 211 -1.35 -8.03 -2.00
N THR A 212 -1.66 -7.30 -3.07
CA THR A 212 -0.65 -6.53 -3.84
C THR A 212 -0.71 -5.03 -3.58
N GLY A 213 -1.86 -4.50 -3.14
CA GLY A 213 -2.04 -3.10 -2.80
C GLY A 213 -2.25 -2.24 -4.05
N ILE A 214 -1.36 -1.28 -4.29
CA ILE A 214 -1.43 -0.39 -5.45
C ILE A 214 -0.62 -0.97 -6.61
N GLU A 215 -1.29 -1.22 -7.72
CA GLU A 215 -0.70 -1.73 -8.96
C GLU A 215 -0.56 -0.64 -10.05
N ASP A 216 0.00 -1.04 -11.20
CA ASP A 216 0.12 -0.21 -12.40
C ASP A 216 -1.24 0.29 -12.92
N ILE A 217 -1.20 1.32 -13.77
CA ILE A 217 -2.40 1.99 -14.23
C ILE A 217 -3.33 1.04 -15.00
N ASN A 218 -4.63 1.12 -14.66
CA ASN A 218 -5.70 0.55 -15.46
C ASN A 218 -6.46 1.66 -16.19
N TYR A 219 -6.42 1.65 -17.53
CA TYR A 219 -7.07 2.68 -18.35
C TYR A 219 -8.60 2.61 -18.31
N ASP A 220 -9.19 1.41 -18.13
CA ASP A 220 -10.65 1.26 -18.04
C ASP A 220 -11.17 1.86 -16.72
N ASP A 221 -10.42 1.69 -15.62
CA ASP A 221 -10.77 2.30 -14.34
C ASP A 221 -10.63 3.81 -14.37
N ASN A 222 -9.58 4.32 -15.02
CA ASN A 222 -9.39 5.76 -15.20
C ASN A 222 -10.47 6.38 -16.09
N ALA A 223 -10.87 5.72 -17.17
CA ALA A 223 -12.00 6.17 -18.00
C ALA A 223 -13.33 6.20 -17.22
N LYS A 224 -13.46 5.40 -16.17
CA LYS A 224 -14.69 5.28 -15.36
C LYS A 224 -14.72 6.23 -14.16
N TYR A 225 -13.62 6.35 -13.44
CA TYR A 225 -13.54 7.06 -12.15
C TYR A 225 -12.62 8.27 -12.17
N GLY A 226 -11.67 8.28 -13.09
CA GLY A 226 -10.74 9.39 -13.28
C GLY A 226 -11.41 10.61 -13.91
N GLU A 227 -10.61 11.64 -14.11
CA GLU A 227 -11.00 12.86 -14.81
C GLU A 227 -9.80 13.41 -15.55
N ASP A 228 -9.93 13.48 -16.89
CA ASP A 228 -8.86 13.93 -17.78
C ASP A 228 -9.18 15.33 -18.33
N ASN A 229 -8.14 16.07 -18.75
CA ASN A 229 -8.25 17.39 -19.40
C ASN A 229 -8.95 18.47 -18.55
N ALA A 230 -8.93 18.35 -17.22
CA ALA A 230 -9.29 19.46 -16.36
C ALA A 230 -8.26 20.58 -16.49
N THR A 231 -8.61 21.81 -16.13
CA THR A 231 -7.69 22.95 -16.24
C THR A 231 -7.18 23.36 -14.86
N TRP A 232 -6.04 24.02 -14.77
CA TRP A 232 -5.55 24.51 -13.46
C TRP A 232 -6.53 25.45 -12.73
N GLY A 233 -7.37 26.18 -13.47
CA GLY A 233 -8.40 27.07 -12.90
C GLY A 233 -9.63 26.34 -12.37
N GLU A 234 -9.86 25.11 -12.85
CA GLU A 234 -10.94 24.22 -12.45
C GLU A 234 -10.36 22.80 -12.35
N PRO A 235 -9.53 22.53 -11.32
CA PRO A 235 -8.88 21.24 -11.16
C PRO A 235 -9.91 20.17 -10.80
N PRO A 236 -9.60 18.89 -11.06
CA PRO A 236 -10.51 17.81 -10.77
C PRO A 236 -10.75 17.73 -9.25
N ALA A 237 -11.99 17.41 -8.87
CA ALA A 237 -12.31 17.25 -7.46
C ALA A 237 -11.61 16.00 -6.88
N MET A 238 -10.93 16.15 -5.74
CA MET A 238 -10.26 15.06 -5.03
C MET A 238 -11.11 14.55 -3.85
N PRO A 239 -11.07 13.24 -3.54
CA PRO A 239 -11.74 12.70 -2.36
C PRO A 239 -11.10 13.25 -1.09
N THR A 240 -11.92 13.58 -0.09
CA THR A 240 -11.48 14.15 1.19
C THR A 240 -11.90 13.33 2.40
N ASP A 241 -12.60 12.23 2.19
CA ASP A 241 -13.19 11.39 3.23
C ASP A 241 -12.66 9.94 3.21
N GLY A 242 -11.60 9.67 2.43
CA GLY A 242 -11.02 8.34 2.21
C GLY A 242 -10.86 7.51 3.47
N TRP A 243 -10.12 8.03 4.46
CA TRP A 243 -9.92 7.33 5.73
C TRP A 243 -11.22 6.96 6.45
N SER A 244 -12.28 7.77 6.35
CA SER A 244 -13.57 7.49 7.00
C SER A 244 -14.36 6.35 6.34
N LYS A 245 -13.97 5.93 5.12
CA LYS A 245 -14.53 4.75 4.45
C LYS A 245 -13.99 3.44 5.05
N PHE A 246 -12.73 3.45 5.49
CA PHE A 246 -12.01 2.24 5.90
C PHE A 246 -11.81 2.13 7.41
N TYR A 247 -11.70 3.26 8.12
CA TYR A 247 -11.36 3.29 9.54
C TYR A 247 -12.50 3.82 10.40
N LYS A 248 -12.71 3.19 11.56
CA LYS A 248 -13.69 3.63 12.56
C LYS A 248 -13.06 4.65 13.50
N ALA A 249 -13.88 5.45 14.17
CA ALA A 249 -13.39 6.29 15.26
C ALA A 249 -12.71 5.46 16.36
N CYS A 250 -11.62 6.00 16.93
CA CYS A 250 -10.98 5.41 18.10
C CYS A 250 -11.95 5.37 19.30
N ALA A 251 -11.81 4.33 20.13
CA ALA A 251 -12.68 4.08 21.29
C ALA A 251 -12.27 4.88 22.54
#